data_AF-X1G120-F1
#
_entry.id   AF-X1G120-F1
#
_cell.length_a   1.000
_cell.length_b   1.000
_cell.length_c   1.000
_cell.angle_alpha   90.00
_cell.angle_beta   90.00
_cell.angle_gamma   90.00
#
_symmetry.space_group_name_H-M   'P 1'
#
loop_
_entity.id
_entity.type
_entity.pdbx_description
1 polymer ?
#
loop_
_entity_poly.entity_id
_entity_poly.type
_entity_poly.pdbx_seq_one_letter_code
_entity_poly.pdbx_strand_id
1 'polypeptide(L)'
;MTFKNDYGDYPPSGWHPKTSPDYCGAQKFTEALLGWDLLGFHPKSAWRADGLDTSGGLMTYDPLKTRDIKPIGNPDGVADTLNERKKCYLELATTNVFRLGKLFNNTKLLNSDTFVICDAFGVKKIKIEQTTIKAGTPILYYRANTSSKNINLMPLDNRIYDARHNFPLVNLGSVTKDGTPGKPHPLLSDGFPFKFFYGDFITGAIGYIQDPKIITPAPPWPYRPDSYLLISAGLDGKYGTKD
;
A
#
# COMPACT_ATOMS: atom_id res chain seq x y z
N MET A 1 19.74 -3.49 -6.14
CA MET A 1 19.17 -4.58 -5.30
C MET A 1 17.67 -4.40 -5.28
N THR A 2 16.88 -5.46 -5.42
CA THR A 2 15.41 -5.38 -5.44
C THR A 2 14.85 -6.30 -4.38
N PHE A 3 13.72 -5.93 -3.77
CA PHE A 3 13.10 -6.73 -2.70
C PHE A 3 12.87 -8.20 -3.11
N LYS A 4 12.37 -8.42 -4.35
CA LYS A 4 12.15 -9.77 -4.89
C LYS A 4 13.43 -10.60 -4.96
N ASN A 5 14.58 -10.00 -5.30
CA ASN A 5 15.83 -10.76 -5.39
C ASN A 5 16.33 -11.19 -3.99
N ASP A 6 16.03 -10.42 -2.96
CA ASP A 6 16.50 -10.69 -1.60
C ASP A 6 15.56 -11.62 -0.82
N TYR A 7 14.25 -11.59 -1.12
CA TYR A 7 13.21 -12.32 -0.39
C TYR A 7 12.44 -13.34 -1.24
N GLY A 8 12.82 -13.53 -2.50
CA GLY A 8 12.23 -14.50 -3.43
C GLY A 8 10.92 -14.06 -4.08
N ASP A 9 10.15 -13.18 -3.44
CA ASP A 9 8.89 -12.66 -3.98
C ASP A 9 8.61 -11.22 -3.50
N TYR A 10 7.55 -10.61 -4.03
CA TYR A 10 7.05 -9.31 -3.62
C TYR A 10 6.31 -9.37 -2.27
N PRO A 11 6.21 -8.24 -1.53
CA PRO A 11 5.51 -8.23 -0.24
C PRO A 11 4.03 -8.63 -0.40
N PRO A 12 3.40 -9.17 0.65
CA PRO A 12 1.97 -9.46 0.60
C PRO A 12 1.17 -8.18 0.43
N SER A 13 0.17 -8.20 -0.45
CA SER A 13 -0.76 -7.08 -0.65
C SER A 13 -2.05 -7.21 0.17
N GLY A 14 -2.31 -8.38 0.76
CA GLY A 14 -3.56 -8.69 1.46
C GLY A 14 -3.90 -7.69 2.57
N TRP A 15 -5.11 -7.14 2.55
CA TRP A 15 -5.65 -6.43 3.70
C TRP A 15 -6.11 -7.45 4.74
N HIS A 16 -5.57 -7.37 5.96
CA HIS A 16 -5.94 -8.26 7.05
C HIS A 16 -6.73 -7.49 8.12
N PRO A 17 -8.07 -7.55 8.14
CA PRO A 17 -8.89 -6.84 9.12
C PRO A 17 -8.83 -7.46 10.54
N LYS A 18 -7.96 -8.47 10.75
CA LYS A 18 -7.86 -9.21 12.01
C LYS A 18 -6.95 -8.55 13.05
N THR A 19 -6.16 -7.56 12.65
CA THR A 19 -5.28 -6.80 13.54
C THR A 19 -5.70 -5.34 13.49
N SER A 20 -6.23 -4.80 14.58
CA SER A 20 -6.48 -3.37 14.70
C SER A 20 -5.21 -2.69 15.19
N PRO A 21 -4.73 -1.61 14.55
CA PRO A 21 -5.30 -0.95 13.36
C PRO A 21 -4.99 -1.68 12.03
N ASP A 22 -5.81 -1.45 11.00
CA ASP A 22 -5.72 -2.15 9.72
C ASP A 22 -4.46 -1.76 8.92
N TYR A 23 -4.02 -2.72 8.09
CA TYR A 23 -2.83 -2.60 7.25
C TYR A 23 -3.06 -3.15 5.84
N CYS A 24 -3.11 -2.25 4.85
CA CYS A 24 -3.40 -2.56 3.45
C CYS A 24 -2.15 -2.72 2.58
N GLY A 25 -2.34 -3.15 1.34
CA GLY A 25 -1.26 -3.42 0.40
C GLY A 25 -0.29 -2.25 0.20
N ALA A 26 -0.80 -1.01 0.05
CA ALA A 26 0.03 0.18 -0.14
C ALA A 26 0.98 0.46 1.03
N GLN A 27 0.53 0.24 2.26
CA GLN A 27 1.36 0.44 3.45
C GLN A 27 2.43 -0.66 3.56
N LYS A 28 2.04 -1.93 3.32
CA LYS A 28 2.98 -3.07 3.28
C LYS A 28 4.04 -2.91 2.20
N PHE A 29 3.65 -2.42 1.03
CA PHE A 29 4.62 -2.11 -0.03
C PHE A 29 5.63 -1.06 0.40
N THR A 30 5.16 -0.03 1.11
CA THR A 30 6.03 1.03 1.63
C THR A 30 6.98 0.49 2.70
N GLU A 31 6.48 -0.33 3.63
CA GLU A 31 7.30 -1.03 4.61
C GLU A 31 8.37 -1.91 3.96
N ALA A 32 8.02 -2.66 2.90
CA ALA A 32 8.97 -3.51 2.20
C ALA A 32 10.16 -2.73 1.63
N LEU A 33 9.91 -1.51 1.14
CA LEU A 33 10.91 -0.70 0.46
C LEU A 33 11.68 0.22 1.39
N LEU A 34 11.06 0.71 2.46
CA LEU A 34 11.63 1.76 3.32
C LEU A 34 11.69 1.35 4.80
N GLY A 35 11.00 0.28 5.20
CA GLY A 35 10.77 -0.06 6.59
C GLY A 35 9.51 0.56 7.16
N TRP A 36 9.01 -0.02 8.25
CA TRP A 36 7.80 0.43 8.94
C TRP A 36 7.94 1.87 9.49
N ASP A 37 9.15 2.22 9.95
CA ASP A 37 9.52 3.53 10.50
C ASP A 37 10.48 4.34 9.60
N LEU A 38 10.66 3.91 8.35
CA LEU A 38 11.61 4.47 7.38
C LEU A 38 13.11 4.21 7.69
N LEU A 39 13.43 3.36 8.67
CA LEU A 39 14.82 3.02 9.04
C LEU A 39 15.25 1.64 8.49
N GLY A 40 14.65 1.20 7.39
CA GLY A 40 14.95 -0.06 6.75
C GLY A 40 13.99 -1.21 7.08
N PHE A 41 13.93 -2.18 6.19
CA PHE A 41 13.01 -3.31 6.27
C PHE A 41 13.53 -4.40 7.21
N HIS A 42 12.68 -4.91 8.10
CA HIS A 42 13.01 -6.02 8.99
C HIS A 42 12.65 -7.36 8.32
N PRO A 43 13.60 -8.28 8.08
CA PRO A 43 13.35 -9.55 7.38
C PRO A 43 12.24 -10.42 7.99
N LYS A 44 12.00 -10.27 9.30
CA LYS A 44 10.96 -10.99 10.04
C LYS A 44 9.63 -10.23 10.16
N SER A 45 9.41 -9.16 9.39
CA SER A 45 8.16 -8.40 9.44
C SER A 45 6.93 -9.32 9.35
N ALA A 46 5.99 -9.10 10.27
CA ALA A 46 4.69 -9.77 10.26
C ALA A 46 3.65 -9.01 9.43
N TRP A 47 4.03 -7.91 8.76
CA TRP A 47 3.14 -7.05 7.96
C TRP A 47 1.94 -6.57 8.77
N ARG A 48 2.22 -6.02 9.95
CA ARG A 48 1.23 -5.51 10.89
C ARG A 48 1.39 -4.00 11.02
N ALA A 49 0.26 -3.31 11.15
CA ALA A 49 0.29 -1.86 11.29
C ALA A 49 0.93 -1.40 12.61
N ASP A 50 0.95 -2.26 13.63
CA ASP A 50 1.56 -2.00 14.93
C ASP A 50 3.06 -2.33 14.97
N GLY A 51 3.66 -2.79 13.87
CA GLY A 51 5.10 -3.12 13.82
C GLY A 51 5.51 -4.36 14.64
N LEU A 52 4.57 -5.02 15.32
CA LEU A 52 4.84 -6.18 16.15
C LEU A 52 5.14 -7.42 15.29
N ASP A 53 5.72 -8.44 15.91
CA ASP A 53 5.97 -9.73 15.28
C ASP A 53 4.66 -10.55 15.15
N THR A 54 4.76 -11.78 14.63
CA THR A 54 3.60 -12.66 14.43
C THR A 54 2.90 -13.06 15.72
N SER A 55 3.59 -13.01 16.86
CA SER A 55 3.07 -13.30 18.20
C SER A 55 2.57 -12.04 18.92
N GLY A 56 2.66 -10.86 18.29
CA GLY A 56 2.35 -9.59 18.93
C GLY A 56 3.46 -9.09 19.87
N GLY A 57 4.66 -9.66 19.79
CA GLY A 57 5.83 -9.21 20.52
C GLY A 57 6.55 -8.07 19.80
N LEU A 58 7.40 -7.35 20.52
CA LEU A 58 8.18 -6.24 19.96
C LEU A 58 9.35 -6.74 19.08
N MET A 59 9.52 -8.04 18.80
CA MET A 59 10.79 -8.60 18.28
C MET A 59 11.16 -8.22 16.83
N THR A 60 10.35 -7.44 16.13
CA THR A 60 10.60 -6.97 14.75
C THR A 60 10.88 -5.48 14.72
N TYR A 61 9.83 -4.68 14.90
CA TYR A 61 9.92 -3.23 15.05
C TYR A 61 9.62 -2.86 16.47
N ASP A 62 10.10 -1.67 16.83
CA ASP A 62 9.73 -1.04 18.08
C ASP A 62 8.73 0.09 17.81
N PRO A 63 7.43 -0.21 17.86
CA PRO A 63 6.40 0.80 17.72
C PRO A 63 6.42 1.85 18.82
N LEU A 64 6.96 1.53 20.00
CA LEU A 64 7.07 2.48 21.11
C LEU A 64 8.28 3.41 20.95
N LYS A 65 9.23 3.05 20.08
CA LYS A 65 10.49 3.78 19.84
C LYS A 65 11.29 3.98 21.13
N THR A 66 11.17 3.03 22.07
CA THR A 66 11.87 3.01 23.35
C THR A 66 13.27 2.42 23.24
N ARG A 67 13.62 1.77 22.13
CA ARG A 67 14.92 1.14 21.82
C ARG A 67 16.03 2.12 21.42
N ASP A 68 16.05 3.31 22.00
CA ASP A 68 17.03 4.31 21.64
C ASP A 68 18.43 3.93 22.18
N ILE A 69 19.33 3.59 21.25
CA ILE A 69 20.78 3.89 21.25
C ILE A 69 21.47 3.73 22.63
N LYS A 70 21.97 2.53 22.94
CA LYS A 70 22.54 2.15 24.26
C LYS A 70 23.83 2.90 24.68
N PRO A 71 24.22 2.95 26.00
CA PRO A 71 24.06 1.82 26.95
C PRO A 71 23.66 2.12 28.42
N ILE A 72 23.01 3.23 28.78
CA ILE A 72 22.57 3.42 30.18
C ILE A 72 21.07 3.22 30.29
N GLY A 73 20.70 2.00 30.72
CA GLY A 73 19.33 1.67 31.12
C GLY A 73 18.37 1.72 29.94
N ASN A 74 18.37 0.67 29.13
CA ASN A 74 17.21 0.39 28.28
C ASN A 74 15.99 0.19 29.20
N PRO A 75 15.11 1.19 29.39
CA PRO A 75 14.18 1.20 30.52
C PRO A 75 13.13 0.09 30.41
N ASP A 76 12.90 -0.40 29.19
CA ASP A 76 11.95 -1.45 28.86
C ASP A 76 12.58 -2.86 28.71
N GLY A 77 13.92 -2.96 28.72
CA GLY A 77 14.65 -4.22 28.53
C GLY A 77 14.63 -4.81 27.12
N VAL A 78 14.06 -4.13 26.11
CA VAL A 78 13.88 -4.65 24.73
C VAL A 78 15.09 -4.34 23.83
N ALA A 79 15.74 -5.35 23.23
CA ALA A 79 16.91 -5.15 22.38
C ALA A 79 16.61 -4.38 21.07
N ASP A 80 17.53 -3.50 20.66
CA ASP A 80 17.51 -2.81 19.35
C ASP A 80 17.64 -3.82 18.19
N THR A 81 16.76 -3.71 17.19
CA THR A 81 16.74 -4.54 15.97
C THR A 81 17.28 -3.82 14.74
N LEU A 82 17.79 -2.57 14.84
CA LEU A 82 18.32 -1.83 13.70
C LEU A 82 19.39 -2.61 12.93
N ASN A 83 20.25 -3.36 13.62
CA ASN A 83 21.28 -4.19 12.99
C ASN A 83 20.71 -5.41 12.23
N GLU A 84 19.48 -5.83 12.51
CA GLU A 84 18.79 -6.90 11.78
C GLU A 84 18.11 -6.39 10.50
N ARG A 85 17.91 -5.07 10.38
CA ARG A 85 17.20 -4.46 9.26
C ARG A 85 18.08 -4.38 8.02
N LYS A 86 17.45 -4.57 6.87
CA LYS A 86 18.05 -4.23 5.58
C LYS A 86 17.89 -2.74 5.31
N LYS A 87 18.88 -2.17 4.64
CA LYS A 87 18.82 -0.78 4.16
C LYS A 87 17.59 -0.57 3.28
N CYS A 88 17.10 0.66 3.25
CA CYS A 88 16.02 1.05 2.36
C CYS A 88 16.39 0.72 0.90
N TYR A 89 15.42 0.18 0.16
CA TYR A 89 15.52 -0.07 -1.28
C TYR A 89 15.33 1.19 -2.11
N LEU A 90 14.72 2.22 -1.52
CA LEU A 90 14.54 3.54 -2.11
C LEU A 90 15.18 4.61 -1.22
N GLU A 91 15.68 5.67 -1.86
CA GLU A 91 16.26 6.82 -1.18
C GLU A 91 15.16 7.72 -0.61
N LEU A 92 15.18 7.96 0.70
CA LEU A 92 14.15 8.79 1.36
C LEU A 92 14.13 10.23 0.85
N ALA A 93 15.30 10.77 0.48
CA ALA A 93 15.41 12.15 0.00
C ALA A 93 14.69 12.40 -1.34
N THR A 94 14.45 11.35 -2.13
CA THR A 94 13.82 11.45 -3.46
C THR A 94 12.46 10.75 -3.53
N THR A 95 12.15 9.89 -2.55
CA THR A 95 10.89 9.14 -2.52
C THR A 95 9.78 9.97 -1.89
N ASN A 96 8.65 10.06 -2.57
CA ASN A 96 7.47 10.80 -2.08
C ASN A 96 6.70 9.95 -1.06
N VAL A 97 7.25 9.80 0.16
CA VAL A 97 6.68 8.96 1.23
C VAL A 97 6.10 9.82 2.34
N PHE A 98 4.90 9.47 2.82
CA PHE A 98 4.21 10.23 3.86
C PHE A 98 3.50 9.32 4.85
N ARG A 99 3.41 9.78 6.11
CA ARG A 99 2.48 9.17 7.07
C ARG A 99 1.05 9.37 6.60
N LEU A 100 0.25 8.31 6.70
CA LEU A 100 -1.13 8.31 6.24
C LEU A 100 -1.97 9.39 6.94
N GLY A 101 -1.79 9.57 8.25
CA GLY A 101 -2.47 10.61 9.03
C GLY A 101 -2.07 12.05 8.70
N LYS A 102 -0.98 12.25 7.95
CA LYS A 102 -0.65 13.58 7.39
C LYS A 102 -1.37 13.83 6.07
N LEU A 103 -1.77 12.78 5.35
CA LEU A 103 -2.55 12.88 4.11
C LEU A 103 -4.03 13.09 4.41
N PHE A 104 -4.60 12.29 5.30
CA PHE A 104 -6.03 12.29 5.63
C PHE A 104 -6.26 12.66 7.09
N ASN A 105 -7.27 13.51 7.35
CA ASN A 105 -7.67 13.89 8.71
C ASN A 105 -8.39 12.75 9.44
N ASN A 106 -8.92 11.77 8.68
CA ASN A 106 -9.52 10.56 9.22
C ASN A 106 -9.10 9.37 8.33
N THR A 107 -8.33 8.45 8.90
CA THR A 107 -7.83 7.24 8.21
C THR A 107 -8.75 6.03 8.39
N LYS A 108 -9.93 6.23 9.01
CA LYS A 108 -10.91 5.20 9.34
C LYS A 108 -10.24 4.04 10.09
N LEU A 109 -10.24 2.85 9.51
CA LEU A 109 -9.65 1.64 10.11
C LEU A 109 -8.12 1.58 9.95
N LEU A 110 -7.55 2.31 8.99
CA LEU A 110 -6.11 2.26 8.70
C LEU A 110 -5.31 3.01 9.76
N ASN A 111 -4.16 2.45 10.12
CA ASN A 111 -3.25 3.11 11.05
C ASN A 111 -2.67 4.41 10.46
N SER A 112 -2.99 5.53 11.09
CA SER A 112 -2.51 6.87 10.71
C SER A 112 -1.00 7.05 10.83
N ASP A 113 -0.32 6.29 11.69
CA ASP A 113 1.12 6.43 11.95
C ASP A 113 2.01 5.62 11.01
N THR A 114 1.42 4.91 10.07
CA THR A 114 2.14 4.16 9.04
C THR A 114 2.32 4.97 7.76
N PHE A 115 3.23 4.52 6.90
CA PHE A 115 3.63 5.25 5.70
C PHE A 115 3.04 4.67 4.42
N VAL A 116 2.85 5.54 3.44
CA VAL A 116 2.52 5.20 2.06
C VAL A 116 3.41 5.98 1.10
N ILE A 117 3.83 5.36 0.00
CA ILE A 117 4.42 6.05 -1.15
C ILE A 117 3.29 6.69 -1.94
N CYS A 118 3.48 7.95 -2.33
CA CYS A 118 2.55 8.73 -3.13
C CYS A 118 3.08 8.97 -4.55
N ASP A 119 2.16 9.28 -5.46
CA ASP A 119 2.48 9.83 -6.76
C ASP A 119 3.12 11.24 -6.68
N ALA A 120 3.55 11.76 -7.83
CA ALA A 120 4.21 13.07 -7.92
C ALA A 120 3.23 14.26 -8.05
N PHE A 121 1.92 14.02 -8.14
CA PHE A 121 0.91 15.06 -8.36
C PHE A 121 0.60 15.75 -7.04
N GLY A 122 1.50 16.60 -6.57
CA GLY A 122 1.44 17.23 -5.24
C GLY A 122 0.15 18.00 -4.93
N VAL A 123 -0.85 17.33 -4.34
CA VAL A 123 -2.17 17.85 -3.98
C VAL A 123 -2.15 18.59 -2.63
N LYS A 124 -1.54 17.97 -1.61
CA LYS A 124 -1.58 18.47 -0.22
C LYS A 124 -0.23 19.02 0.19
N LYS A 125 -0.22 20.21 0.80
CA LYS A 125 0.99 20.78 1.41
C LYS A 125 1.17 20.20 2.81
N ILE A 126 2.32 19.62 3.08
CA ILE A 126 2.68 19.04 4.38
C ILE A 126 3.91 19.76 4.90
N LYS A 127 3.79 20.29 6.11
CA LYS A 127 4.91 20.89 6.83
C LYS A 127 5.68 19.78 7.54
N ILE A 128 6.95 19.63 7.19
CA ILE A 128 7.91 18.76 7.86
C ILE A 128 9.00 19.68 8.41
N GLU A 129 9.04 19.83 9.73
CA GLU A 129 9.93 20.76 10.42
C GLU A 129 9.79 22.20 9.86
N GLN A 130 10.83 22.72 9.24
CA GLN A 130 10.89 24.06 8.64
C GLN A 130 10.53 24.09 7.16
N THR A 131 10.34 22.93 6.52
CA THR A 131 10.06 22.83 5.09
C THR A 131 8.60 22.48 4.82
N THR A 132 8.09 22.95 3.68
CA THR A 132 6.77 22.56 3.17
C THR A 132 6.98 21.77 1.89
N ILE A 133 6.57 20.50 1.91
CA ILE A 133 6.61 19.63 0.73
C ILE A 133 5.19 19.32 0.26
N LYS A 134 5.05 18.94 -1.01
CA LYS A 134 3.74 18.58 -1.58
C LYS A 134 3.59 17.07 -1.69
N ALA A 135 2.58 16.55 -1.02
CA ALA A 135 2.20 15.14 -1.11
C ALA A 135 1.17 14.91 -2.21
N GLY A 136 1.41 13.88 -3.01
CA GLY A 136 0.46 13.35 -3.98
C GLY A 136 -0.54 12.37 -3.36
N THR A 137 -1.19 11.59 -4.21
CA THR A 137 -2.12 10.53 -3.78
C THR A 137 -1.35 9.23 -3.55
N PRO A 138 -1.69 8.42 -2.53
CA PRO A 138 -1.05 7.13 -2.30
C PRO A 138 -1.04 6.24 -3.56
N ILE A 139 0.01 5.45 -3.78
CA ILE A 139 0.04 4.46 -4.86
C ILE A 139 -0.57 3.15 -4.33
N LEU A 140 -1.55 2.59 -5.06
CA LEU A 140 -2.14 1.30 -4.70
C LEU A 140 -1.20 0.16 -5.12
N TYR A 141 -1.05 -0.85 -4.27
CA TYR A 141 -0.19 -2.01 -4.54
C TYR A 141 -0.95 -3.33 -4.51
N TYR A 142 -0.80 -4.13 -5.56
CA TYR A 142 -1.38 -5.46 -5.66
C TYR A 142 -0.32 -6.48 -6.08
N ARG A 143 0.07 -7.38 -5.18
CA ARG A 143 0.79 -8.63 -5.54
C ARG A 143 -0.11 -9.59 -6.32
N ALA A 144 0.45 -10.22 -7.35
CA ALA A 144 -0.22 -11.27 -8.10
C ALA A 144 -0.21 -12.61 -7.35
N ASN A 145 -1.33 -13.33 -7.36
CA ASN A 145 -1.36 -14.76 -7.11
C ASN A 145 -1.02 -15.49 -8.41
N THR A 146 0.26 -15.80 -8.60
CA THR A 146 0.79 -16.41 -9.82
C THR A 146 0.26 -17.83 -10.08
N SER A 147 -0.29 -18.48 -9.05
CA SER A 147 -0.93 -19.80 -9.16
C SER A 147 -2.37 -19.73 -9.69
N SER A 148 -2.99 -18.56 -9.69
CA SER A 148 -4.37 -18.38 -10.15
C SER A 148 -4.45 -17.98 -11.62
N LYS A 149 -5.57 -18.36 -12.25
CA LYS A 149 -6.02 -17.87 -13.56
C LYS A 149 -7.41 -17.22 -13.47
N ASN A 150 -7.95 -17.06 -12.25
CA ASN A 150 -9.28 -16.51 -12.02
C ASN A 150 -9.27 -14.98 -12.15
N ILE A 151 -10.10 -14.51 -13.07
CA ILE A 151 -10.34 -13.10 -13.40
C ILE A 151 -11.83 -12.76 -13.30
N ASN A 152 -12.67 -13.71 -12.88
CA ASN A 152 -14.12 -13.57 -12.86
C ASN A 152 -14.55 -12.51 -11.85
N LEU A 153 -15.67 -11.83 -12.11
CA LEU A 153 -16.25 -10.86 -11.19
C LEU A 153 -16.78 -11.48 -9.89
N MET A 154 -17.05 -12.80 -9.87
CA MET A 154 -17.33 -13.60 -8.67
C MET A 154 -16.90 -15.06 -8.88
N PRO A 155 -16.44 -15.78 -7.82
CA PRO A 155 -16.18 -15.30 -6.46
C PRO A 155 -14.96 -14.36 -6.37
N LEU A 156 -14.84 -13.60 -5.27
CA LEU A 156 -13.74 -12.63 -5.06
C LEU A 156 -12.40 -13.29 -4.71
N ASP A 157 -12.44 -14.53 -4.24
CA ASP A 157 -11.27 -15.24 -3.74
C ASP A 157 -10.46 -15.90 -4.86
N ASN A 158 -9.19 -16.18 -4.55
CA ASN A 158 -8.25 -16.86 -5.42
C ASN A 158 -8.14 -16.21 -6.82
N ARG A 159 -8.19 -14.89 -6.93
CA ARG A 159 -7.93 -14.17 -8.19
C ARG A 159 -6.45 -13.91 -8.40
N ILE A 160 -6.07 -13.60 -9.63
CA ILE A 160 -4.72 -13.10 -9.93
C ILE A 160 -4.41 -11.86 -9.07
N TYR A 161 -5.33 -10.91 -9.01
CA TYR A 161 -5.27 -9.72 -8.17
C TYR A 161 -6.56 -9.58 -7.39
N ASP A 162 -6.46 -9.25 -6.11
CA ASP A 162 -7.63 -9.00 -5.29
C ASP A 162 -7.76 -7.51 -5.01
N ALA A 163 -8.77 -6.90 -5.62
CA ALA A 163 -9.04 -5.47 -5.50
C ALA A 163 -9.38 -5.04 -4.06
N ARG A 164 -9.75 -5.97 -3.17
CA ARG A 164 -9.99 -5.70 -1.74
C ARG A 164 -8.72 -5.31 -1.00
N HIS A 165 -7.55 -5.67 -1.51
CA HIS A 165 -6.25 -5.48 -0.86
C HIS A 165 -5.92 -4.02 -0.51
N ASN A 166 -6.50 -3.05 -1.23
CA ASN A 166 -6.39 -1.62 -0.89
C ASN A 166 -7.76 -0.96 -0.66
N PHE A 167 -8.83 -1.73 -0.55
CA PHE A 167 -10.18 -1.22 -0.34
C PHE A 167 -10.29 -0.17 0.79
N PRO A 168 -9.73 -0.37 2.00
CA PRO A 168 -9.83 0.65 3.05
C PRO A 168 -9.17 1.99 2.68
N LEU A 169 -8.10 1.96 1.88
CA LEU A 169 -7.40 3.16 1.41
C LEU A 169 -8.21 3.86 0.33
N VAL A 170 -8.74 3.10 -0.64
CA VAL A 170 -9.63 3.64 -1.67
C VAL A 170 -10.90 4.24 -1.02
N ASN A 171 -11.40 3.64 0.06
CA ASN A 171 -12.55 4.14 0.81
C ASN A 171 -12.30 5.47 1.57
N LEU A 172 -11.06 5.97 1.64
CA LEU A 172 -10.77 7.31 2.16
C LEU A 172 -11.13 8.42 1.16
N GLY A 173 -11.30 8.07 -0.13
CA GLY A 173 -11.50 9.04 -1.21
C GLY A 173 -10.21 9.74 -1.62
N SER A 174 -10.31 10.63 -2.60
CA SER A 174 -9.15 11.39 -3.09
C SER A 174 -8.54 12.27 -2.01
N VAL A 175 -7.22 12.40 -1.98
CA VAL A 175 -6.54 13.39 -1.13
C VAL A 175 -6.99 14.80 -1.50
N THR A 176 -7.26 15.64 -0.51
CA THR A 176 -7.60 17.06 -0.69
C THR A 176 -6.55 17.97 -0.05
N LYS A 177 -6.61 19.27 -0.35
CA LYS A 177 -5.68 20.28 0.20
C LYS A 177 -5.72 20.38 1.72
N ASP A 178 -6.90 20.19 2.31
CA ASP A 178 -7.19 20.27 3.73
C ASP A 178 -7.19 18.90 4.43
N GLY A 179 -7.06 17.79 3.68
CA GLY A 179 -7.04 16.43 4.21
C GLY A 179 -8.41 15.86 4.56
N THR A 180 -9.49 16.56 4.24
CA THR A 180 -10.84 16.01 4.34
C THR A 180 -11.04 14.92 3.27
N PRO A 181 -11.95 13.95 3.48
CA PRO A 181 -12.26 12.97 2.45
C PRO A 181 -12.72 13.67 1.17
N GLY A 182 -12.00 13.43 0.07
CA GLY A 182 -12.36 13.96 -1.23
C GLY A 182 -13.45 13.15 -1.93
N LYS A 183 -13.46 13.20 -3.26
CA LYS A 183 -14.44 12.45 -4.05
C LYS A 183 -14.18 10.95 -3.92
N PRO A 184 -15.24 10.11 -3.89
CA PRO A 184 -15.09 8.67 -4.01
C PRO A 184 -14.32 8.31 -5.28
N HIS A 185 -13.46 7.29 -5.20
CA HIS A 185 -12.75 6.80 -6.37
C HIS A 185 -13.67 5.94 -7.25
N PRO A 186 -13.56 6.02 -8.58
CA PRO A 186 -14.29 5.16 -9.52
C PRO A 186 -14.16 3.66 -9.23
N LEU A 187 -13.03 3.24 -8.64
CA LEU A 187 -12.81 1.87 -8.16
C LEU A 187 -13.86 1.36 -7.16
N LEU A 188 -14.60 2.25 -6.50
CA LEU A 188 -15.66 1.93 -5.52
C LEU A 188 -17.07 1.83 -6.12
N SER A 189 -17.26 2.06 -7.42
CA SER A 189 -18.58 2.38 -8.00
C SER A 189 -19.76 1.47 -7.61
N ASP A 190 -20.92 2.11 -7.52
CA ASP A 190 -22.23 1.66 -7.05
C ASP A 190 -22.68 0.26 -7.52
N GLY A 191 -22.75 -0.67 -6.57
CA GLY A 191 -23.48 -1.95 -6.70
C GLY A 191 -22.62 -3.20 -6.92
N PHE A 192 -21.44 -3.07 -7.54
CA PHE A 192 -20.47 -4.16 -7.68
C PHE A 192 -19.06 -3.62 -7.47
N PRO A 193 -18.52 -3.71 -6.24
CA PRO A 193 -17.17 -3.22 -6.00
C PRO A 193 -16.23 -3.91 -6.99
N PHE A 194 -15.33 -3.12 -7.58
CA PHE A 194 -14.30 -3.60 -8.49
C PHE A 194 -14.74 -4.02 -9.90
N LYS A 195 -15.98 -3.69 -10.32
CA LYS A 195 -16.42 -3.86 -11.72
C LYS A 195 -15.40 -3.27 -12.70
N PHE A 196 -14.93 -2.07 -12.44
CA PHE A 196 -13.94 -1.42 -13.29
C PHE A 196 -12.51 -1.91 -13.10
N PHE A 197 -12.21 -2.70 -12.07
CA PHE A 197 -10.87 -3.24 -11.86
C PHE A 197 -10.56 -4.28 -12.93
N TYR A 198 -11.36 -5.34 -13.01
CA TYR A 198 -11.24 -6.40 -14.03
C TYR A 198 -12.09 -6.17 -15.27
N GLY A 199 -12.90 -5.12 -15.34
CA GLY A 199 -13.81 -4.86 -16.45
C GLY A 199 -15.05 -5.74 -16.37
N ASP A 200 -15.92 -5.63 -17.38
CA ASP A 200 -17.19 -6.34 -17.43
C ASP A 200 -17.25 -7.20 -18.69
N PHE A 201 -17.18 -8.51 -18.50
CA PHE A 201 -17.24 -9.49 -19.58
C PHE A 201 -18.60 -9.47 -20.31
N ILE A 202 -19.69 -9.13 -19.62
CA ILE A 202 -21.04 -9.09 -20.22
C ILE A 202 -21.17 -7.89 -21.15
N THR A 203 -20.66 -6.73 -20.74
CA THR A 203 -20.75 -5.49 -21.53
C THR A 203 -19.54 -5.24 -22.44
N GLY A 204 -18.50 -6.06 -22.33
CA GLY A 204 -17.22 -5.87 -23.05
C GLY A 204 -16.41 -4.68 -22.53
N ALA A 205 -16.75 -4.13 -21.35
CA ALA A 205 -16.04 -2.99 -20.79
C ALA A 205 -14.64 -3.40 -20.32
N ILE A 206 -13.64 -2.64 -20.75
CA ILE A 206 -12.24 -2.83 -20.35
C ILE A 206 -12.03 -2.36 -18.92
N GLY A 207 -11.42 -3.21 -18.11
CA GLY A 207 -11.01 -2.90 -16.74
C GLY A 207 -9.65 -2.20 -16.67
N TYR A 208 -9.40 -1.49 -15.57
CA TYR A 208 -8.20 -0.68 -15.37
C TYR A 208 -6.89 -1.46 -15.35
N ILE A 209 -6.94 -2.76 -15.04
CA ILE A 209 -5.73 -3.58 -14.98
C ILE A 209 -5.52 -4.46 -16.22
N GLN A 210 -6.46 -4.44 -17.16
CA GLN A 210 -6.40 -5.25 -18.38
C GLN A 210 -5.39 -4.68 -19.38
N ASP A 211 -4.71 -5.57 -20.10
CA ASP A 211 -3.87 -5.17 -21.24
C ASP A 211 -4.77 -4.92 -22.48
N PRO A 212 -4.87 -3.69 -22.99
CA PRO A 212 -5.70 -3.34 -24.14
C PRO A 212 -5.19 -3.96 -25.44
N LYS A 213 -3.97 -4.52 -25.47
CA LYS A 213 -3.46 -5.27 -26.63
C LYS A 213 -4.04 -6.67 -26.72
N ILE A 214 -4.70 -7.15 -25.67
CA ILE A 214 -5.37 -8.45 -25.68
C ILE A 214 -6.75 -8.25 -26.29
N ILE A 215 -6.83 -8.57 -27.58
CA ILE A 215 -8.02 -8.34 -28.41
C ILE A 215 -9.05 -9.44 -28.14
N THR A 216 -10.32 -9.04 -28.03
CA THR A 216 -11.47 -9.95 -27.97
C THR A 216 -11.46 -10.94 -29.15
N PRO A 217 -11.84 -12.22 -28.96
CA PRO A 217 -12.68 -12.76 -27.89
C PRO A 217 -11.92 -13.30 -26.66
N ALA A 218 -10.63 -12.98 -26.51
CA ALA A 218 -9.87 -13.43 -25.35
C ALA A 218 -10.49 -12.91 -24.03
N PRO A 219 -10.46 -13.72 -22.94
CA PRO A 219 -10.88 -13.25 -21.63
C PRO A 219 -10.03 -12.05 -21.17
N PRO A 220 -10.61 -11.12 -20.40
CA PRO A 220 -9.90 -9.94 -19.94
C PRO A 220 -8.69 -10.30 -19.08
N TRP A 221 -7.49 -10.00 -19.58
CA TRP A 221 -6.24 -10.47 -18.98
C TRP A 221 -5.36 -9.30 -18.52
N PRO A 222 -4.78 -9.35 -17.31
CA PRO A 222 -4.07 -8.20 -16.76
C PRO A 222 -2.66 -8.03 -17.35
N TYR A 223 -2.12 -6.80 -17.34
CA TYR A 223 -0.80 -6.45 -17.89
C TYR A 223 0.39 -7.30 -17.38
N ARG A 224 0.31 -7.82 -16.16
CA ARG A 224 1.41 -8.53 -15.48
C ARG A 224 0.88 -9.62 -14.54
N PRO A 225 0.25 -10.71 -15.01
CA PRO A 225 -0.39 -11.69 -14.13
C PRO A 225 0.57 -12.46 -13.21
N ASP A 226 1.88 -12.30 -13.38
CA ASP A 226 2.96 -13.06 -12.76
C ASP A 226 3.82 -12.23 -11.79
N SER A 227 3.42 -11.00 -11.48
CA SER A 227 4.24 -10.04 -10.72
C SER A 227 3.43 -9.19 -9.74
N TYR A 228 3.36 -7.88 -9.94
CA TYR A 228 2.56 -6.95 -9.16
C TYR A 228 2.05 -5.80 -10.05
N LEU A 229 1.05 -5.09 -9.53
CA LEU A 229 0.55 -3.84 -10.10
C LEU A 229 0.76 -2.70 -9.11
N LEU A 230 1.12 -1.55 -9.66
CA LEU A 230 1.03 -0.25 -9.01
C LEU A 230 -0.01 0.58 -9.76
N ILE A 231 -0.95 1.18 -9.02
CA ILE A 231 -1.93 2.10 -9.60
C ILE A 231 -1.74 3.46 -8.94
N SER A 232 -1.24 4.41 -9.73
CA SER A 232 -1.21 5.83 -9.38
C SER A 232 -2.60 6.43 -9.52
N ALA A 233 -2.90 7.48 -8.77
CA ALA A 233 -3.99 8.35 -9.15
C ALA A 233 -3.57 9.20 -10.37
N GLY A 234 -4.56 9.62 -11.15
CA GLY A 234 -4.37 10.62 -12.17
C GLY A 234 -4.17 12.02 -11.58
N LEU A 235 -3.99 13.02 -12.45
CA LEU A 235 -3.88 14.43 -12.05
C LEU A 235 -5.13 14.90 -11.28
N ASP A 236 -6.27 14.27 -11.54
CA ASP A 236 -7.53 14.55 -10.84
C ASP A 236 -7.61 13.95 -9.42
N GLY A 237 -6.56 13.25 -8.98
CA GLY A 237 -6.47 12.59 -7.69
C GLY A 237 -7.33 11.33 -7.57
N LYS A 238 -7.78 10.73 -8.67
CA LYS A 238 -8.57 9.50 -8.68
C LYS A 238 -7.83 8.33 -9.33
N TYR A 239 -8.08 7.13 -8.80
CA TYR A 239 -7.63 5.89 -9.42
C TYR A 239 -8.59 5.44 -10.52
N GLY A 240 -8.03 4.86 -11.59
CA GLY A 240 -8.83 4.28 -12.67
C GLY A 240 -9.40 5.32 -13.64
N THR A 241 -8.86 6.53 -13.64
CA THR A 241 -9.14 7.53 -14.67
C THR A 241 -8.10 7.38 -15.81
N LYS A 242 -8.34 8.05 -16.94
CA LYS A 242 -7.57 7.84 -18.19
C LYS A 242 -6.21 8.60 -18.19
N ASP A 243 -6.10 9.60 -17.34
CA ASP A 243 -4.98 10.52 -17.19
C ASP A 243 -3.68 9.87 -16.69
#